data_AF-A0A397D035-F1
#
_entry.id   AF-A0A397D035-F1
#
_cell.length_a   1.000
_cell.length_b   1.000
_cell.length_c   1.000
_cell.angle_alpha   90.00
_cell.angle_beta   90.00
_cell.angle_gamma   90.00
#
_symmetry.space_group_name_H-M   'P 1'
#
loop_
_entity.id
_entity.type
_entity.pdbx_description
1 polymer ?
#
loop_
_entity_poly.entity_id
_entity_poly.type
_entity_poly.pdbx_seq_one_letter_code
_entity_poly.pdbx_strand_id
1 'polypeptide(L)'
;PQGAKFVTTTLDPYIVVLQFESTSSWPSTPDGVANAKLGFYVQLAVALAKVGTCQVHSTGLDILVGGFPFRLVIVVTGREKINSLQIGALHAPMIHALSTQHAAYAPTVRLWMKWLDAHLATTVMPLESCELLVAAVFLTPAPPQSVLSGFTRVLHLVGRFDWTSQPLIVDLHQHMTEDDRRQVQKLFDASATSPSTHPALYIAASYEGSKPSFWTRDVNEPVLAQRLVALAKATSVQWTHWLAQGAAPHGWQACFAHVMDDYDVVFHLTSLGNKLVFPSSKGRFAIPFYKNLKHANPFDHLFVGLYPLEDVLNRMHLRFQHVALFFVNHDVVAVRWKPTAFLPSRFRVLHATHQLALSDNLLSNAEQQETVRGIPQVLTVLQEMKAMLHGLVDRVELK
;
A
#
# COMPACT_ATOMS: atom_id res chain seq x y z
N PRO A 1 30.74 21.65 5.37
CA PRO A 1 29.54 22.28 5.96
C PRO A 1 28.48 21.21 6.29
N GLN A 2 28.49 20.74 7.54
CA GLN A 2 27.42 19.88 8.06
C GLN A 2 26.14 20.72 8.08
N GLY A 3 25.31 20.54 7.06
CA GLY A 3 24.02 21.20 6.96
C GLY A 3 23.23 20.94 8.23
N ALA A 4 22.64 22.00 8.79
CA ALA A 4 21.70 21.88 9.88
C ALA A 4 20.73 20.73 9.56
N LYS A 5 20.70 19.69 10.41
CA LYS A 5 19.68 18.64 10.35
C LYS A 5 18.35 19.31 10.69
N PHE A 6 17.74 19.98 9.72
CA PHE A 6 16.34 20.35 9.81
C PHE A 6 15.58 19.05 10.02
N VAL A 7 14.98 18.89 11.19
CA VAL A 7 14.02 17.81 11.43
C VAL A 7 12.75 18.23 10.71
N THR A 8 12.74 18.10 9.38
CA THR A 8 11.50 18.13 8.60
C THR A 8 10.70 16.92 9.06
N THR A 9 9.70 17.15 9.91
CA THR A 9 8.90 16.07 10.48
C THR A 9 7.77 15.77 9.51
N THR A 10 7.73 14.54 8.98
CA THR A 10 6.54 14.03 8.29
C THR A 10 5.59 13.44 9.33
N LEU A 11 4.28 13.68 9.17
CA LEU A 11 3.25 13.06 10.00
C LEU A 11 2.10 12.53 9.16
N ASP A 12 1.56 11.41 9.58
CA ASP A 12 0.39 10.80 8.94
C ASP A 12 -0.89 11.43 9.52
N PRO A 13 -1.75 12.01 8.68
CA PRO A 13 -3.00 12.59 9.15
C PRO A 13 -4.05 11.52 9.45
N TYR A 14 -4.84 11.77 10.50
CA TYR A 14 -6.13 11.11 10.64
C TYR A 14 -7.12 11.69 9.63
N ILE A 15 -7.54 10.88 8.66
CA ILE A 15 -8.48 11.33 7.64
C ILE A 15 -9.89 11.41 8.21
N VAL A 16 -10.55 12.56 8.03
CA VAL A 16 -11.93 12.81 8.42
C VAL A 16 -12.74 13.13 7.16
N VAL A 17 -13.65 12.24 6.79
CA VAL A 17 -14.53 12.44 5.65
C VAL A 17 -15.74 13.28 6.08
N LEU A 18 -15.95 14.40 5.38
CA LEU A 18 -17.08 15.29 5.59
C LEU A 18 -18.08 15.14 4.45
N GLN A 19 -19.35 14.98 4.81
CA GLN A 19 -20.47 14.96 3.86
C GLN A 19 -21.47 16.05 4.26
N PHE A 20 -21.77 16.94 3.32
CA PHE A 20 -22.84 17.93 3.49
C PHE A 20 -24.19 17.33 3.11
N GLU A 21 -25.25 18.00 3.55
CA GLU A 21 -26.62 17.72 3.10
C GLU A 21 -26.74 17.77 1.57
N SER A 22 -27.67 16.99 1.03
CA SER A 22 -27.90 16.95 -0.41
C SER A 22 -28.39 18.30 -0.93
N THR A 23 -27.70 18.85 -1.91
CA THR A 23 -28.08 20.10 -2.57
C THR A 23 -27.86 20.01 -4.08
N SER A 24 -28.77 20.61 -4.85
CA SER A 24 -28.66 20.74 -6.30
C SER A 24 -27.68 21.82 -6.72
N SER A 25 -27.21 22.66 -5.79
CA SER A 25 -26.33 23.81 -6.06
C SER A 25 -24.86 23.44 -6.31
N TRP A 26 -24.46 22.18 -6.13
CA TRP A 26 -23.10 21.75 -6.47
C TRP A 26 -22.84 21.92 -7.97
N PRO A 27 -21.68 22.48 -8.36
CA PRO A 27 -21.30 22.60 -9.77
C PRO A 27 -21.34 21.25 -10.49
N SER A 28 -21.60 21.29 -11.80
CA SER A 28 -21.67 20.09 -12.64
C SER A 28 -20.30 19.61 -13.12
N THR A 29 -19.31 20.51 -13.21
CA THR A 29 -17.97 20.19 -13.68
C THR A 29 -17.05 19.76 -12.53
N PRO A 30 -16.11 18.81 -12.75
CA PRO A 30 -15.15 18.38 -11.74
C PRO A 30 -14.34 19.54 -11.14
N ASP A 31 -13.86 20.45 -11.98
CA ASP A 31 -13.10 21.63 -11.53
C ASP A 31 -13.97 22.60 -10.73
N GLY A 32 -15.24 22.74 -11.11
CA GLY A 32 -16.22 23.53 -10.36
C GLY A 32 -16.44 22.94 -8.97
N VAL A 33 -16.60 21.62 -8.85
CA VAL A 33 -16.72 20.92 -7.56
C VAL A 33 -15.46 21.12 -6.73
N ALA A 34 -14.27 20.98 -7.31
CA ALA A 34 -13.00 21.20 -6.61
C ALA A 34 -12.86 22.63 -6.08
N ASN A 35 -13.19 23.63 -6.89
CA ASN A 35 -13.16 25.04 -6.47
C ASN A 35 -14.20 25.35 -5.39
N ALA A 36 -15.41 24.77 -5.50
CA ALA A 36 -16.43 24.90 -4.46
C ALA A 36 -15.95 24.29 -3.13
N LYS A 37 -15.38 23.07 -3.17
CA LYS A 37 -14.76 22.43 -1.99
C LYS A 37 -13.66 23.30 -1.38
N LEU A 38 -12.78 23.88 -2.21
CA LEU A 38 -11.74 24.79 -1.73
C LEU A 38 -12.33 25.99 -0.98
N GLY A 39 -13.41 26.59 -1.52
CA GLY A 39 -14.15 27.63 -0.84
C GLY A 39 -14.67 27.20 0.54
N PHE A 40 -15.24 26.00 0.64
CA PHE A 40 -15.67 25.42 1.93
C PHE A 40 -14.49 25.17 2.88
N TYR A 41 -13.35 24.65 2.40
CA TYR A 41 -12.17 24.45 3.24
C TYR A 41 -11.64 25.75 3.82
N VAL A 42 -11.65 26.85 3.06
CA VAL A 42 -11.27 28.18 3.56
C VAL A 42 -12.21 28.63 4.68
N GLN A 43 -13.53 28.49 4.49
CA GLN A 43 -14.50 28.87 5.52
C GLN A 43 -14.39 27.99 6.77
N LEU A 44 -14.17 26.68 6.61
CA LEU A 44 -13.91 25.76 7.72
C LEU A 44 -12.66 26.15 8.49
N ALA A 45 -11.57 26.53 7.80
CA ALA A 45 -10.34 26.98 8.46
C ALA A 45 -10.56 28.24 9.31
N VAL A 46 -11.36 29.19 8.82
CA VAL A 46 -11.74 30.40 9.59
C VAL A 46 -12.58 30.02 10.81
N ALA A 47 -13.57 29.14 10.65
CA ALA A 47 -14.41 28.69 11.76
C ALA A 47 -13.65 27.90 12.83
N LEU A 48 -12.65 27.11 12.41
CA LEU A 48 -11.83 26.27 13.27
C LEU A 48 -10.59 26.96 13.85
N ALA A 49 -10.36 28.24 13.53
CA ALA A 49 -9.17 28.98 13.97
C ALA A 49 -8.99 29.04 15.50
N LYS A 50 -10.09 28.91 16.28
CA LYS A 50 -10.04 28.84 17.75
C LYS A 50 -9.77 27.44 18.29
N VAL A 51 -9.94 26.40 17.47
CA VAL A 51 -9.79 24.99 17.86
C VAL A 51 -8.35 24.52 17.68
N GLY A 52 -7.71 24.92 16.58
CA GLY A 52 -6.35 24.51 16.25
C GLY A 52 -5.78 25.31 15.09
N THR A 53 -4.51 25.07 14.78
CA THR A 53 -3.89 25.67 13.60
C THR A 53 -4.30 24.90 12.36
N CYS A 54 -4.73 25.62 11.33
CA CYS A 54 -5.23 25.06 10.07
C CYS A 54 -4.30 25.37 8.89
N GLN A 55 -4.23 24.46 7.93
CA GLN A 55 -3.64 24.66 6.61
C GLN A 55 -4.59 24.16 5.53
N VAL A 56 -4.97 25.05 4.62
CA VAL A 56 -5.87 24.73 3.50
C VAL A 56 -5.03 24.30 2.29
N HIS A 57 -5.49 23.26 1.60
CA HIS A 57 -4.92 22.76 0.35
C HIS A 57 -6.02 22.59 -0.70
N SER A 58 -5.65 22.33 -1.95
CA SER A 58 -6.61 22.10 -3.04
C SER A 58 -7.46 20.84 -2.82
N THR A 59 -6.98 19.87 -2.05
CA THR A 59 -7.61 18.57 -1.85
C THR A 59 -8.19 18.36 -0.45
N GLY A 60 -7.99 19.29 0.49
CA GLY A 60 -8.40 19.12 1.87
C GLY A 60 -8.01 20.27 2.79
N LEU A 61 -8.36 20.13 4.07
CA LEU A 61 -8.00 21.03 5.15
C LEU A 61 -7.30 20.23 6.26
N ASP A 62 -6.06 20.59 6.56
CA ASP A 62 -5.33 20.02 7.69
C ASP A 62 -5.54 20.87 8.95
N ILE A 63 -5.79 20.23 10.09
CA ILE A 63 -5.89 20.89 11.40
C ILE A 63 -5.06 20.13 12.44
N LEU A 64 -4.28 20.88 13.23
CA LEU A 64 -3.54 20.34 14.36
C LEU A 64 -4.32 20.53 15.65
N VAL A 65 -4.73 19.43 16.28
CA VAL A 65 -5.46 19.44 17.57
C VAL A 65 -4.78 18.49 18.54
N GLY A 66 -4.39 19.00 19.72
CA GLY A 66 -3.78 18.17 20.76
C GLY A 66 -2.46 17.50 20.36
N GLY A 67 -1.77 18.04 19.35
CA GLY A 67 -0.55 17.44 18.79
C GLY A 67 -0.80 16.38 17.72
N PHE A 68 -2.04 16.18 17.25
CA PHE A 68 -2.37 15.24 16.18
C PHE A 68 -2.84 15.99 14.93
N PRO A 69 -2.35 15.62 13.73
CA PRO A 69 -2.87 16.14 12.48
C PRO A 69 -4.13 15.39 12.05
N PHE A 70 -5.19 16.15 11.74
CA PHE A 70 -6.40 15.65 11.11
C PHE A 70 -6.53 16.28 9.74
N ARG A 71 -6.87 15.48 8.72
CA ARG A 71 -7.14 15.95 7.36
C ARG A 71 -8.61 15.82 7.06
N LEU A 72 -9.29 16.95 6.94
CA LEU A 72 -10.69 17.06 6.62
C LEU A 72 -10.85 17.06 5.10
N VAL A 73 -11.58 16.07 4.58
CA VAL A 73 -11.85 15.93 3.15
C VAL A 73 -13.35 15.89 2.90
N ILE A 74 -13.85 16.85 2.14
CA ILE A 74 -15.24 16.90 1.71
C ILE A 74 -15.44 15.89 0.59
N VAL A 75 -16.48 15.08 0.71
CA VAL A 75 -16.94 14.15 -0.32
C VAL A 75 -18.32 14.56 -0.79
N VAL A 76 -18.52 14.63 -2.10
CA VAL A 76 -19.81 15.00 -2.72
C VAL A 76 -20.41 13.79 -3.41
N THR A 77 -21.33 13.13 -2.71
CA THR A 77 -22.01 11.91 -3.16
C THR A 77 -22.71 12.14 -4.51
N GLY A 78 -22.53 11.20 -5.45
CA GLY A 78 -23.16 11.23 -6.77
C GLY A 78 -22.48 12.16 -7.80
N ARG A 79 -21.58 13.05 -7.38
CA ARG A 79 -20.77 13.88 -8.29
C ARG A 79 -19.37 13.31 -8.51
N GLU A 80 -18.90 12.51 -7.58
CA GLU A 80 -17.56 11.94 -7.59
C GLU A 80 -17.61 10.44 -7.86
N LYS A 81 -16.58 9.93 -8.55
CA LYS A 81 -16.37 8.49 -8.66
C LYS A 81 -16.09 7.93 -7.27
N ILE A 82 -16.66 6.77 -6.96
CA ILE A 82 -16.39 6.04 -5.72
C ILE A 82 -14.88 5.90 -5.54
N ASN A 83 -14.37 6.46 -4.44
CA ASN A 83 -12.94 6.48 -4.10
C ASN A 83 -12.66 5.77 -2.78
N SER A 84 -11.37 5.65 -2.43
CA SER A 84 -10.93 4.97 -1.22
C SER A 84 -11.41 5.66 0.05
N LEU A 85 -11.63 6.97 0.04
CA LEU A 85 -12.16 7.71 1.19
C LEU A 85 -13.60 7.31 1.52
N GLN A 86 -14.45 7.18 0.49
CA GLN A 86 -15.84 6.77 0.66
C GLN A 86 -15.95 5.33 1.16
N ILE A 87 -15.17 4.42 0.58
CA ILE A 87 -15.18 3.02 1.00
C ILE A 87 -14.50 2.85 2.37
N GLY A 88 -13.43 3.61 2.64
CA GLY A 88 -12.74 3.65 3.94
C GLY A 88 -13.66 4.11 5.07
N ALA A 89 -14.54 5.09 4.81
CA ALA A 89 -15.53 5.55 5.79
C ALA A 89 -16.56 4.45 6.16
N LEU A 90 -16.83 3.50 5.27
CA LEU A 90 -17.64 2.31 5.57
C LEU A 90 -16.82 1.24 6.30
N HIS A 91 -15.56 1.06 5.90
CA HIS A 91 -14.65 0.06 6.45
C HIS A 91 -14.29 0.29 7.93
N ALA A 92 -13.86 1.52 8.27
CA ALA A 92 -13.34 1.87 9.59
C ALA A 92 -14.26 1.51 10.78
N PRO A 93 -15.57 1.84 10.80
CA PRO A 93 -16.44 1.48 11.92
C PRO A 93 -16.62 -0.04 12.07
N MET A 94 -16.58 -0.80 10.97
CA MET A 94 -16.74 -2.25 11.01
C MET A 94 -15.51 -2.95 11.58
N ILE A 95 -14.32 -2.53 11.14
CA ILE A 95 -13.05 -3.00 11.71
C ILE A 95 -12.94 -2.59 13.18
N HIS A 96 -13.38 -1.37 13.53
CA HIS A 96 -13.42 -0.93 14.92
C HIS A 96 -14.30 -1.85 15.76
N ALA A 97 -15.53 -2.14 15.32
CA ALA A 97 -16.43 -3.06 16.02
C ALA A 97 -15.78 -4.43 16.22
N LEU A 98 -15.20 -5.03 15.17
CA LEU A 98 -14.51 -6.32 15.27
C LEU A 98 -13.33 -6.27 16.26
N SER A 99 -12.53 -5.21 16.20
CA SER A 99 -11.39 -5.03 17.11
C SER A 99 -11.80 -4.86 18.56
N THR A 100 -12.96 -4.27 18.85
CA THR A 100 -13.50 -4.17 20.22
C THR A 100 -14.01 -5.50 20.75
N GLN A 101 -14.52 -6.36 19.87
CA GLN A 101 -14.98 -7.71 20.21
C GLN A 101 -13.83 -8.69 20.46
N HIS A 102 -12.73 -8.53 19.72
CA HIS A 102 -11.59 -9.45 19.80
C HIS A 102 -10.28 -8.72 20.13
N ALA A 103 -9.88 -8.77 21.39
CA ALA A 103 -8.66 -8.10 21.87
C ALA A 103 -7.37 -8.51 21.13
N ALA A 104 -7.32 -9.75 20.60
CA ALA A 104 -6.18 -10.25 19.83
C ALA A 104 -6.16 -9.80 18.36
N TYR A 105 -7.25 -9.21 17.83
CA TYR A 105 -7.39 -8.86 16.42
C TYR A 105 -6.37 -7.80 15.97
N ALA A 106 -6.41 -6.60 16.53
CA ALA A 106 -5.52 -5.51 16.12
C ALA A 106 -4.02 -5.84 16.30
N PRO A 107 -3.59 -6.49 17.40
CA PRO A 107 -2.22 -6.99 17.49
C PRO A 107 -1.86 -8.04 16.43
N THR A 108 -2.82 -8.88 16.00
CA THR A 108 -2.60 -9.85 14.91
C THR A 108 -2.41 -9.15 13.57
N VAL A 109 -3.21 -8.13 13.26
CA VAL A 109 -3.03 -7.29 12.06
C VAL A 109 -1.63 -6.68 12.04
N ARG A 110 -1.19 -6.10 13.17
CA ARG A 110 0.16 -5.52 13.28
C ARG A 110 1.27 -6.55 13.09
N LEU A 111 1.11 -7.74 13.64
CA LEU A 111 2.10 -8.81 13.47
C LEU A 111 2.14 -9.32 12.01
N TRP A 112 0.97 -9.44 11.37
CA TRP A 112 0.86 -9.78 9.96
C TRP A 112 1.53 -8.74 9.06
N MET A 113 1.25 -7.46 9.27
CA MET A 113 1.90 -6.38 8.51
C MET A 113 3.41 -6.35 8.74
N LYS A 114 3.87 -6.57 9.98
CA LYS A 114 5.31 -6.68 10.28
C LYS A 114 5.95 -7.87 9.56
N TRP A 115 5.23 -8.98 9.42
CA TRP A 115 5.69 -10.12 8.64
C TRP A 115 5.75 -9.79 7.14
N LEU A 116 4.73 -9.13 6.58
CA LEU A 116 4.76 -8.66 5.19
C LEU A 116 5.94 -7.71 4.93
N ASP A 117 6.20 -6.78 5.84
CA ASP A 117 7.32 -5.83 5.77
C ASP A 117 8.67 -6.54 5.80
N ALA A 118 8.83 -7.51 6.70
CA ALA A 118 10.01 -8.34 6.78
C ALA A 118 10.27 -9.11 5.47
N HIS A 119 9.22 -9.52 4.77
CA HIS A 119 9.27 -10.30 3.53
C HIS A 119 9.11 -9.47 2.24
N LEU A 120 9.24 -8.14 2.31
CA LEU A 120 9.10 -7.22 1.17
C LEU A 120 7.79 -7.45 0.37
N ALA A 121 6.67 -7.62 1.09
CA ALA A 121 5.37 -8.00 0.53
C ALA A 121 4.24 -7.01 0.87
N THR A 122 4.55 -5.84 1.44
CA THR A 122 3.58 -4.80 1.77
C THR A 122 2.88 -4.21 0.55
N THR A 123 3.55 -4.18 -0.60
CA THR A 123 2.97 -3.72 -1.88
C THR A 123 1.89 -4.65 -2.44
N VAL A 124 1.85 -5.91 -1.97
CA VAL A 124 0.86 -6.91 -2.40
C VAL A 124 -0.46 -6.75 -1.63
N MET A 125 -0.41 -6.14 -0.45
CA MET A 125 -1.57 -6.02 0.43
C MET A 125 -1.58 -4.67 1.15
N PRO A 126 -2.43 -3.71 0.73
CA PRO A 126 -2.62 -2.49 1.51
C PRO A 126 -3.22 -2.81 2.89
N LEU A 127 -3.24 -1.80 3.76
CA LEU A 127 -3.68 -1.93 5.16
C LEU A 127 -5.08 -2.53 5.27
N GLU A 128 -6.04 -2.01 4.52
CA GLU A 128 -7.44 -2.45 4.57
C GLU A 128 -7.57 -3.92 4.13
N SER A 129 -6.78 -4.35 3.14
CA SER A 129 -6.71 -5.75 2.73
C SER A 129 -6.11 -6.65 3.82
N CYS A 130 -5.12 -6.16 4.57
CA CYS A 130 -4.59 -6.85 5.75
C CYS A 130 -5.65 -7.00 6.83
N GLU A 131 -6.39 -5.93 7.12
CA GLU A 131 -7.46 -5.92 8.11
C GLU A 131 -8.58 -6.89 7.74
N LEU A 132 -9.00 -6.94 6.47
CA LEU A 132 -9.98 -7.88 5.95
C LEU A 132 -9.51 -9.34 6.01
N LEU A 133 -8.27 -9.61 5.60
CA LEU A 133 -7.69 -10.95 5.64
C LEU A 133 -7.66 -11.50 7.08
N VAL A 134 -7.21 -10.68 8.03
CA VAL A 134 -7.20 -11.07 9.44
C VAL A 134 -8.63 -11.17 9.96
N ALA A 135 -9.54 -10.31 9.54
CA ALA A 135 -10.94 -10.36 9.95
C ALA A 135 -11.59 -11.70 9.57
N ALA A 136 -11.31 -12.22 8.38
CA ALA A 136 -11.81 -13.53 7.94
C ALA A 136 -11.47 -14.66 8.93
N VAL A 137 -10.31 -14.59 9.59
CA VAL A 137 -9.89 -15.58 10.61
C VAL A 137 -10.66 -15.42 11.92
N PHE A 138 -11.00 -14.18 12.29
CA PHE A 138 -11.73 -13.86 13.53
C PHE A 138 -13.25 -13.96 13.39
N LEU A 139 -13.78 -13.99 12.17
CA LEU A 139 -15.21 -14.23 11.91
C LEU A 139 -15.59 -15.73 11.92
N THR A 140 -14.64 -16.60 12.25
CA THR A 140 -14.89 -18.05 12.37
C THR A 140 -15.62 -18.40 13.67
N PRO A 141 -16.38 -19.52 13.73
CA PRO A 141 -17.13 -19.90 14.94
C PRO A 141 -16.28 -20.06 16.21
N ALA A 142 -14.99 -20.37 16.05
CA ALA A 142 -14.03 -20.49 17.15
C ALA A 142 -12.88 -19.48 16.92
N PRO A 143 -13.09 -18.18 17.16
CA PRO A 143 -12.12 -17.14 16.80
C PRO A 143 -10.82 -17.26 17.61
N PRO A 144 -9.68 -16.80 17.07
CA PRO A 144 -8.41 -16.81 17.81
C PRO A 144 -8.49 -15.99 19.10
N GLN A 145 -8.02 -16.59 20.20
CA GLN A 145 -7.96 -15.93 21.51
C GLN A 145 -6.57 -15.35 21.83
N SER A 146 -5.61 -15.47 20.91
CA SER A 146 -4.25 -14.96 21.10
C SER A 146 -3.66 -14.48 19.78
N VAL A 147 -2.65 -13.61 19.86
CA VAL A 147 -1.93 -13.12 18.67
C VAL A 147 -1.23 -14.26 17.93
N LEU A 148 -0.67 -15.23 18.66
CA LEU A 148 0.01 -16.38 18.07
C LEU A 148 -0.98 -17.24 17.28
N SER A 149 -2.13 -17.59 17.88
CA SER A 149 -3.15 -18.38 17.17
C SER A 149 -3.78 -17.61 16.01
N GLY A 150 -3.94 -16.29 16.13
CA GLY A 150 -4.38 -15.41 15.05
C GLY A 150 -3.41 -15.47 13.88
N PHE A 151 -2.13 -15.20 14.13
CA PHE A 151 -1.09 -15.20 13.11
C PHE A 151 -0.90 -16.58 12.45
N THR A 152 -0.91 -17.67 13.23
CA THR A 152 -0.87 -19.05 12.70
C THR A 152 -2.00 -19.28 11.71
N ARG A 153 -3.23 -18.86 12.05
CA ARG A 153 -4.39 -19.06 11.19
C ARG A 153 -4.37 -18.17 9.96
N VAL A 154 -3.83 -16.95 10.04
CA VAL A 154 -3.63 -16.08 8.88
C VAL A 154 -2.63 -16.72 7.89
N LEU A 155 -1.50 -17.24 8.38
CA LEU A 155 -0.54 -17.99 7.55
C LEU A 155 -1.20 -19.19 6.86
N HIS A 156 -2.02 -19.95 7.60
CA HIS A 156 -2.75 -21.07 7.03
C HIS A 156 -3.79 -20.63 5.99
N LEU A 157 -4.54 -19.56 6.25
CA LEU A 157 -5.51 -19.01 5.30
C LEU A 157 -4.80 -18.63 4.01
N VAL A 158 -3.78 -17.77 4.06
CA VAL A 158 -3.04 -17.34 2.87
C VAL A 158 -2.40 -18.51 2.14
N GLY A 159 -1.78 -19.43 2.88
CA GLY A 159 -1.06 -20.56 2.31
C GLY A 159 -1.96 -21.66 1.74
N ARG A 160 -3.21 -21.82 2.20
CA ARG A 160 -4.07 -22.95 1.81
C ARG A 160 -5.33 -22.54 1.05
N PHE A 161 -5.71 -21.27 1.08
CA PHE A 161 -6.87 -20.78 0.35
C PHE A 161 -6.64 -20.90 -1.15
N ASP A 162 -7.68 -21.35 -1.86
CA ASP A 162 -7.66 -21.44 -3.31
C ASP A 162 -8.04 -20.10 -3.92
N TRP A 163 -7.03 -19.23 -4.03
CA TRP A 163 -7.17 -17.90 -4.63
C TRP A 163 -7.57 -17.91 -6.11
N THR A 164 -7.48 -19.05 -6.79
CA THR A 164 -7.74 -19.16 -8.23
C THR A 164 -9.18 -19.52 -8.56
N SER A 165 -9.84 -20.29 -7.69
CA SER A 165 -11.21 -20.76 -7.96
C SER A 165 -12.28 -19.97 -7.24
N GLN A 166 -11.95 -19.22 -6.18
CA GLN A 166 -12.95 -18.56 -5.34
C GLN A 166 -12.45 -17.24 -4.72
N PRO A 167 -13.36 -16.26 -4.53
CA PRO A 167 -13.07 -15.05 -3.79
C PRO A 167 -13.09 -15.30 -2.28
N LEU A 168 -12.20 -14.62 -1.53
CA LEU A 168 -12.31 -14.58 -0.07
C LEU A 168 -13.41 -13.58 0.32
N ILE A 169 -14.55 -14.08 0.76
CA ILE A 169 -15.68 -13.25 1.21
C ILE A 169 -15.56 -12.97 2.71
N VAL A 170 -15.54 -11.68 3.08
CA VAL A 170 -15.41 -11.21 4.46
C VAL A 170 -16.71 -10.52 4.88
N ASP A 171 -17.57 -11.28 5.55
CA ASP A 171 -18.87 -10.81 6.04
C ASP A 171 -18.75 -10.20 7.45
N LEU A 172 -18.31 -8.93 7.51
CA LEU A 172 -18.10 -8.20 8.77
C LEU A 172 -19.40 -7.95 9.54
N HIS A 173 -20.56 -7.98 8.85
CA HIS A 173 -21.87 -7.79 9.46
C HIS A 173 -22.57 -9.08 9.86
N GLN A 174 -22.08 -10.23 9.36
CA GLN A 174 -22.77 -11.52 9.47
C GLN A 174 -24.22 -11.45 8.93
N HIS A 175 -24.41 -10.69 7.85
CA HIS A 175 -25.71 -10.41 7.25
C HIS A 175 -25.76 -10.71 5.75
N MET A 176 -24.66 -11.17 5.14
CA MET A 176 -24.69 -11.55 3.73
C MET A 176 -25.58 -12.77 3.52
N THR A 177 -26.50 -12.65 2.57
CA THR A 177 -27.36 -13.75 2.12
C THR A 177 -26.62 -14.67 1.15
N GLU A 178 -27.18 -15.85 0.87
CA GLU A 178 -26.63 -16.73 -0.16
C GLU A 178 -26.68 -16.12 -1.56
N ASP A 179 -27.68 -15.26 -1.83
CA ASP A 179 -27.77 -14.53 -3.10
C ASP A 179 -26.65 -13.48 -3.21
N ASP A 180 -26.32 -12.79 -2.11
CA ASP A 180 -25.18 -11.87 -2.08
C ASP A 180 -23.85 -12.61 -2.34
N ARG A 181 -23.66 -13.78 -1.72
CA ARG A 181 -22.47 -14.62 -1.94
C ARG A 181 -22.37 -15.09 -3.38
N ARG A 182 -23.48 -15.55 -3.97
CA ARG A 182 -23.53 -15.92 -5.40
C ARG A 182 -23.25 -14.74 -6.31
N GLN A 183 -23.71 -13.55 -5.97
CA GLN A 183 -23.44 -12.34 -6.74
C GLN A 183 -21.95 -11.97 -6.69
N VAL A 184 -21.30 -12.09 -5.52
CA VAL A 184 -19.84 -11.89 -5.41
C VAL A 184 -19.08 -12.92 -6.25
N GLN A 185 -19.48 -14.20 -6.21
CA GLN A 185 -18.89 -15.25 -7.05
C GLN A 185 -19.04 -14.93 -8.55
N LYS A 186 -20.23 -14.51 -8.98
CA LYS A 186 -20.48 -14.12 -10.38
C LYS A 186 -19.57 -12.97 -10.83
N LEU A 187 -19.32 -11.99 -9.96
CA LEU A 187 -18.41 -10.87 -10.24
C LEU A 187 -16.95 -11.32 -10.26
N PHE A 188 -16.56 -12.26 -9.39
CA PHE A 188 -15.26 -12.91 -9.44
C PHE A 188 -15.05 -13.62 -10.78
N ASP A 189 -15.97 -14.49 -11.19
CA ASP A 189 -15.89 -15.24 -12.45
C ASP A 189 -15.82 -14.30 -13.66
N ALA A 190 -16.62 -13.22 -13.65
CA ALA A 190 -16.59 -12.20 -14.69
C ALA A 190 -15.22 -11.50 -14.76
N SER A 191 -14.63 -11.16 -13.61
CA SER A 191 -13.30 -10.52 -13.56
C SER A 191 -12.19 -11.45 -14.06
N ALA A 192 -12.30 -12.76 -13.83
CA ALA A 192 -11.32 -13.76 -14.26
C ALA A 192 -11.21 -13.87 -15.79
N THR A 193 -12.24 -13.46 -16.54
CA THR A 193 -12.20 -13.37 -18.01
C THR A 193 -11.19 -12.36 -18.55
N SER A 194 -10.74 -11.41 -17.70
CA SER A 194 -9.76 -10.38 -18.03
C SER A 194 -8.53 -10.50 -17.11
N PRO A 195 -7.58 -11.40 -17.41
CA PRO A 195 -6.45 -11.69 -16.52
C PRO A 195 -5.57 -10.49 -16.16
N SER A 196 -5.50 -9.46 -17.03
CA SER A 196 -4.71 -8.24 -16.78
C SER A 196 -5.30 -7.33 -15.70
N THR A 197 -6.60 -7.45 -15.42
CA THR A 197 -7.32 -6.63 -14.43
C THR A 197 -7.87 -7.45 -13.28
N HIS A 198 -7.71 -8.78 -13.32
CA HIS A 198 -8.14 -9.66 -12.27
C HIS A 198 -7.24 -9.47 -11.04
N PRO A 199 -7.81 -9.19 -9.85
CA PRO A 199 -7.03 -9.09 -8.61
C PRO A 199 -6.27 -10.39 -8.35
N ALA A 200 -4.96 -10.30 -8.07
CA ALA A 200 -4.14 -11.47 -7.77
C ALA A 200 -4.54 -12.14 -6.43
N LEU A 201 -5.13 -11.37 -5.52
CA LEU A 201 -5.78 -11.84 -4.29
C LEU A 201 -7.16 -11.21 -4.22
N TYR A 202 -8.21 -11.96 -4.55
CA TYR A 202 -9.57 -11.41 -4.56
C TYR A 202 -10.19 -11.48 -3.16
N ILE A 203 -10.35 -10.32 -2.51
CA ILE A 203 -10.91 -10.20 -1.15
C ILE A 203 -12.11 -9.26 -1.19
N ALA A 204 -13.31 -9.80 -1.03
CA ALA A 204 -14.55 -9.02 -1.07
C ALA A 204 -15.11 -8.82 0.33
N ALA A 205 -15.39 -7.57 0.70
CA ALA A 205 -16.02 -7.26 1.98
C ALA A 205 -17.52 -6.95 1.82
N SER A 206 -18.31 -7.27 2.85
CA SER A 206 -19.78 -7.10 2.83
C SER A 206 -20.26 -5.68 2.52
N TYR A 207 -19.44 -4.66 2.81
CA TYR A 207 -19.79 -3.24 2.60
C TYR A 207 -19.48 -2.71 1.20
N GLU A 208 -18.81 -3.50 0.34
CA GLU A 208 -18.35 -3.04 -0.98
C GLU A 208 -19.46 -3.06 -2.05
N GLY A 209 -20.57 -3.76 -1.77
CA GLY A 209 -21.75 -3.83 -2.62
C GLY A 209 -21.41 -4.28 -4.04
N SER A 210 -21.62 -3.40 -5.03
CA SER A 210 -21.47 -3.71 -6.46
C SER A 210 -20.03 -3.70 -6.99
N LYS A 211 -19.05 -3.31 -6.16
CA LYS A 211 -17.62 -3.27 -6.54
C LYS A 211 -16.77 -4.06 -5.54
N PRO A 212 -16.96 -5.38 -5.46
CA PRO A 212 -16.16 -6.24 -4.60
C PRO A 212 -14.67 -6.16 -4.95
N SER A 213 -13.82 -6.53 -3.99
CA SER A 213 -12.36 -6.53 -4.16
C SER A 213 -11.76 -5.12 -4.30
N PHE A 214 -12.41 -4.10 -3.72
CA PHE A 214 -12.00 -2.71 -3.87
C PHE A 214 -10.55 -2.47 -3.44
N TRP A 215 -10.13 -3.11 -2.35
CA TRP A 215 -8.81 -2.91 -1.74
C TRP A 215 -7.70 -3.77 -2.35
N THR A 216 -8.01 -4.72 -3.23
CA THR A 216 -7.00 -5.60 -3.87
C THR A 216 -6.96 -5.53 -5.39
N ARG A 217 -7.90 -4.81 -6.02
CA ARG A 217 -8.04 -4.73 -7.49
C ARG A 217 -6.91 -4.07 -8.28
N ASP A 218 -6.01 -3.39 -7.59
CA ASP A 218 -4.85 -2.74 -8.23
C ASP A 218 -3.62 -3.67 -8.17
N VAL A 219 -3.71 -4.76 -7.40
CA VAL A 219 -2.65 -5.77 -7.29
C VAL A 219 -2.96 -6.92 -8.25
N ASN A 220 -2.53 -6.78 -9.50
CA ASN A 220 -2.95 -7.66 -10.60
C ASN A 220 -1.83 -8.58 -11.11
N GLU A 221 -0.62 -8.49 -10.53
CA GLU A 221 0.54 -9.30 -10.91
C GLU A 221 0.50 -10.66 -10.20
N PRO A 222 0.16 -11.77 -10.88
CA PRO A 222 -0.09 -13.06 -10.21
C PRO A 222 1.17 -13.62 -9.53
N VAL A 223 2.35 -13.31 -10.06
CA VAL A 223 3.64 -13.72 -9.50
C VAL A 223 3.84 -13.17 -8.07
N LEU A 224 3.33 -11.97 -7.78
CA LEU A 224 3.43 -11.38 -6.44
C LEU A 224 2.56 -12.14 -5.43
N ALA A 225 1.34 -12.51 -5.82
CA ALA A 225 0.46 -13.34 -4.99
C ALA A 225 1.02 -14.75 -4.80
N GLN A 226 1.53 -15.38 -5.86
CA GLN A 226 2.18 -16.70 -5.77
C GLN A 226 3.37 -16.69 -4.81
N ARG A 227 4.21 -15.65 -4.88
CA ARG A 227 5.32 -15.44 -3.94
C ARG A 227 4.81 -15.31 -2.51
N LEU A 228 3.79 -14.48 -2.26
CA LEU A 228 3.19 -14.31 -0.94
C LEU A 228 2.67 -15.66 -0.37
N VAL A 229 1.95 -16.43 -1.19
CA VAL A 229 1.44 -17.75 -0.81
C VAL A 229 2.58 -18.73 -0.50
N ALA A 230 3.65 -18.73 -1.30
CA ALA A 230 4.82 -19.57 -1.06
C ALA A 230 5.53 -19.22 0.25
N LEU A 231 5.72 -17.92 0.52
CA LEU A 231 6.29 -17.42 1.77
C LEU A 231 5.42 -17.78 2.98
N ALA A 232 4.09 -17.64 2.86
CA ALA A 232 3.16 -18.00 3.93
C ALA A 232 3.19 -19.52 4.22
N LYS A 233 3.27 -20.38 3.18
CA LYS A 233 3.42 -21.83 3.34
C LYS A 233 4.74 -22.19 4.04
N ALA A 234 5.86 -21.64 3.58
CA ALA A 234 7.18 -21.89 4.17
C ALA A 234 7.22 -21.43 5.65
N THR A 235 6.73 -20.22 5.91
CA THR A 235 6.64 -19.67 7.26
C THR A 235 5.72 -20.52 8.13
N SER A 236 4.57 -20.98 7.63
CA SER A 236 3.63 -21.83 8.39
C SER A 236 4.30 -23.11 8.90
N VAL A 237 5.10 -23.78 8.08
CA VAL A 237 5.85 -24.98 8.47
C VAL A 237 6.86 -24.65 9.58
N GLN A 238 7.67 -23.63 9.37
CA GLN A 238 8.69 -23.24 10.34
C GLN A 238 8.10 -22.73 11.66
N TRP A 239 7.02 -21.95 11.58
CA TRP A 239 6.30 -21.38 12.71
C TRP A 239 5.65 -22.46 13.57
N THR A 240 4.96 -23.42 12.95
CA THR A 240 4.34 -24.55 13.68
C THR A 240 5.38 -25.48 14.30
N HIS A 241 6.50 -25.71 13.62
CA HIS A 241 7.62 -26.46 14.17
C HIS A 241 8.21 -25.77 15.41
N TRP A 242 8.45 -24.46 15.34
CA TRP A 242 8.93 -23.67 16.48
C TRP A 242 7.96 -23.70 17.67
N LEU A 243 6.65 -23.58 17.42
CA LEU A 243 5.63 -23.71 18.45
C LEU A 243 5.63 -25.11 19.10
N ALA A 244 5.75 -26.17 18.29
CA ALA A 244 5.78 -27.55 18.77
C ALA A 244 7.01 -27.84 19.65
N GLN A 245 8.12 -27.14 19.43
CA GLN A 245 9.35 -27.22 20.24
C GLN A 245 9.31 -26.35 21.51
N GLY A 246 8.13 -25.88 21.92
CA GLY A 246 7.96 -25.08 23.14
C GLY A 246 8.26 -23.59 22.97
N ALA A 247 8.27 -23.09 21.73
CA ALA A 247 8.41 -21.66 21.42
C ALA A 247 9.66 -21.02 22.05
N ALA A 248 10.81 -21.69 21.89
CA ALA A 248 12.08 -21.26 22.48
C ALA A 248 12.40 -19.78 22.16
N PRO A 249 13.01 -19.05 23.11
CA PRO A 249 13.48 -17.68 22.86
C PRO A 249 14.38 -17.66 21.63
N HIS A 250 14.19 -16.67 20.78
CA HIS A 250 14.94 -16.45 19.55
C HIS A 250 14.65 -17.38 18.35
N GLY A 251 13.78 -18.39 18.48
CA GLY A 251 13.44 -19.27 17.35
C GLY A 251 12.52 -18.61 16.30
N TRP A 252 11.76 -17.59 16.70
CA TRP A 252 10.79 -16.93 15.83
C TRP A 252 11.43 -16.01 14.76
N GLN A 253 12.64 -15.50 14.97
CA GLN A 253 13.27 -14.54 14.04
C GLN A 253 13.43 -15.11 12.65
N ALA A 254 13.71 -16.41 12.54
CA ALA A 254 13.90 -17.04 11.25
C ALA A 254 12.59 -17.09 10.42
N CYS A 255 11.41 -17.01 11.06
CA CYS A 255 10.12 -16.83 10.37
C CYS A 255 9.93 -15.43 9.78
N PHE A 256 10.72 -14.46 10.24
CA PHE A 256 10.74 -13.06 9.80
C PHE A 256 12.05 -12.72 9.07
N ALA A 257 12.89 -13.70 8.77
CA ALA A 257 14.10 -13.50 8.00
C ALA A 257 13.75 -13.61 6.50
N HIS A 258 14.23 -12.65 5.72
CA HIS A 258 14.07 -12.65 4.26
C HIS A 258 15.41 -12.90 3.58
N VAL A 259 15.42 -13.78 2.58
CA VAL A 259 16.60 -14.12 1.79
C VAL A 259 16.73 -13.14 0.64
N MET A 260 17.72 -12.25 0.71
CA MET A 260 17.92 -11.21 -0.30
C MET A 260 18.54 -11.72 -1.60
N ASP A 261 18.97 -12.97 -1.68
CA ASP A 261 19.71 -13.53 -2.84
C ASP A 261 18.84 -13.74 -4.08
N ASP A 262 17.52 -13.67 -3.92
CA ASP A 262 16.55 -13.82 -5.02
C ASP A 262 16.37 -12.53 -5.86
N TYR A 263 17.06 -11.43 -5.50
CA TYR A 263 16.95 -10.13 -6.17
C TYR A 263 18.21 -9.78 -6.94
N ASP A 264 18.04 -9.12 -8.09
CA ASP A 264 19.19 -8.74 -8.94
C ASP A 264 19.84 -7.45 -8.42
N VAL A 265 19.05 -6.53 -7.87
CA VAL A 265 19.53 -5.26 -7.31
C VAL A 265 18.81 -4.93 -6.02
N VAL A 266 19.55 -4.47 -5.02
CA VAL A 266 19.00 -4.01 -3.74
C VAL A 266 19.49 -2.59 -3.44
N PHE A 267 18.56 -1.64 -3.38
CA PHE A 267 18.80 -0.29 -2.90
C PHE A 267 18.52 -0.25 -1.40
N HIS A 268 19.55 -0.04 -0.59
CA HIS A 268 19.37 0.16 0.84
C HIS A 268 19.04 1.62 1.12
N LEU A 269 17.93 1.83 1.81
CA LEU A 269 17.43 3.14 2.11
C LEU A 269 18.18 3.74 3.30
N THR A 270 18.53 5.01 3.17
CA THR A 270 18.85 5.83 4.33
C THR A 270 17.60 5.88 5.21
N SER A 271 17.76 5.79 6.52
CA SER A 271 16.63 5.99 7.43
C SER A 271 16.08 7.40 7.24
N LEU A 272 15.06 7.54 6.39
CA LEU A 272 14.29 8.76 6.24
C LEU A 272 13.67 9.02 7.61
N GLY A 273 14.03 10.16 8.20
CA GLY A 273 13.89 10.42 9.62
C GLY A 273 12.47 10.15 10.12
N ASN A 274 12.27 9.00 10.74
CA ASN A 274 11.37 8.80 11.87
C ASN A 274 11.52 7.42 12.51
N LYS A 275 12.76 6.95 12.73
CA LYS A 275 12.99 5.84 13.67
C LYS A 275 12.50 6.18 15.09
N LEU A 276 12.27 7.46 15.39
CA LEU A 276 11.78 7.95 16.68
C LEU A 276 10.98 9.27 16.54
N VAL A 277 9.74 9.27 16.02
CA VAL A 277 8.75 10.27 16.54
C VAL A 277 8.48 9.96 18.01
N PHE A 278 8.74 8.73 18.43
CA PHE A 278 8.52 8.24 19.78
C PHE A 278 9.87 7.92 20.45
N PRO A 279 10.61 8.92 20.96
CA PRO A 279 11.59 8.60 22.00
C PRO A 279 10.84 7.88 23.12
N SER A 280 11.21 6.61 23.37
CA SER A 280 10.52 5.74 24.34
C SER A 280 10.45 6.35 25.74
N SER A 281 11.29 7.36 26.02
CA SER A 281 11.35 8.11 27.26
C SER A 281 10.24 9.16 27.47
N LYS A 282 9.44 9.53 26.46
CA LYS A 282 8.39 10.59 26.59
C LYS A 282 6.94 10.16 26.32
N GLY A 283 6.68 8.85 26.20
CA GLY A 283 5.34 8.31 25.99
C GLY A 283 4.96 8.17 24.52
N ARG A 284 4.05 7.22 24.24
CA ARG A 284 3.77 6.64 22.91
C ARG A 284 3.13 7.59 21.88
N PHE A 285 2.95 8.87 22.20
CA PHE A 285 2.26 9.86 21.36
C PHE A 285 2.88 11.27 21.43
N ALA A 286 4.07 11.42 22.01
CA ALA A 286 4.68 12.74 22.16
C ALA A 286 5.46 13.13 20.91
N ILE A 287 4.81 13.83 19.99
CA ILE A 287 5.54 14.65 19.02
C ILE A 287 6.43 15.60 19.84
N PRO A 288 7.71 15.80 19.48
CA PRO A 288 8.52 16.86 20.06
C PRO A 288 7.97 18.22 19.61
N PHE A 289 6.81 18.61 20.15
CA PHE A 289 6.31 19.97 20.08
C PHE A 289 7.19 20.80 21.01
N TYR A 290 8.14 21.52 20.44
CA TYR A 290 8.89 22.51 21.19
C TYR A 290 7.92 23.61 21.61
N LYS A 291 7.50 23.61 22.89
CA LYS A 291 6.64 24.64 23.51
C LYS A 291 7.15 26.09 23.32
N ASN A 292 8.37 26.26 22.83
CA ASN A 292 9.06 27.52 22.63
C ASN A 292 8.95 28.06 21.18
N LEU A 293 8.41 27.29 20.22
CA LEU A 293 8.14 27.74 18.84
C LEU A 293 6.84 28.57 18.79
N LYS A 294 6.75 29.61 19.61
CA LYS A 294 5.50 30.37 19.84
C LYS A 294 5.11 31.35 18.72
N HIS A 295 5.79 31.37 17.57
CA HIS A 295 5.51 32.36 16.52
C HIS A 295 5.62 31.87 15.07
N ALA A 296 5.87 30.59 14.80
CA ALA A 296 5.86 30.05 13.43
C ALA A 296 4.62 29.20 13.22
N ASN A 297 4.03 29.24 12.02
CA ASN A 297 2.99 28.29 11.66
C ASN A 297 3.64 26.88 11.71
N PRO A 298 3.15 25.93 12.53
CA PRO A 298 3.74 24.59 12.63
C PRO A 298 3.88 23.91 11.27
N PHE A 299 2.99 24.21 10.32
CA PHE A 299 3.03 23.70 8.96
C PHE A 299 4.20 24.21 8.09
N ASP A 300 4.97 25.21 8.53
CA ASP A 300 6.17 25.69 7.82
C ASP A 300 7.32 24.66 7.85
N HIS A 301 7.31 23.76 8.84
CA HIS A 301 8.32 22.73 9.05
C HIS A 301 7.75 21.31 9.15
N LEU A 302 6.42 21.21 9.16
CA LEU A 302 5.68 19.98 9.29
C LEU A 302 5.06 19.59 7.94
N PHE A 303 5.38 18.39 7.48
CA PHE A 303 4.80 17.83 6.26
C PHE A 303 3.75 16.79 6.62
N VAL A 304 2.47 17.16 6.48
CA VAL A 304 1.36 16.26 6.78
C VAL A 304 0.99 15.44 5.53
N GLY A 305 0.99 14.12 5.67
CA GLY A 305 0.64 13.17 4.60
C GLY A 305 1.64 13.20 3.43
N LEU A 306 2.91 13.49 3.71
CA LEU A 306 4.00 13.39 2.74
C LEU A 306 4.67 12.01 2.89
N TYR A 307 4.65 11.22 1.81
CA TYR A 307 5.25 9.89 1.76
C TYR A 307 6.29 9.83 0.64
N PRO A 308 7.51 10.39 0.85
CA PRO A 308 8.48 10.58 -0.23
C PRO A 308 8.89 9.29 -0.93
N LEU A 309 9.03 8.20 -0.15
CA LEU A 309 9.38 6.90 -0.69
C LEU A 309 8.26 6.35 -1.57
N GLU A 310 7.01 6.40 -1.10
CA GLU A 310 5.85 5.90 -1.85
C GLU A 310 5.63 6.68 -3.15
N ASP A 311 5.73 8.01 -3.10
CA ASP A 311 5.59 8.86 -4.29
C ASP A 311 6.65 8.55 -5.36
N VAL A 312 7.91 8.38 -4.94
CA VAL A 312 9.01 8.02 -5.85
C VAL A 312 8.80 6.61 -6.40
N LEU A 313 8.40 5.65 -5.56
CA LEU A 313 8.15 4.28 -5.97
C LEU A 313 6.98 4.15 -6.93
N ASN A 314 5.91 4.90 -6.74
CA ASN A 314 4.78 4.93 -7.67
C ASN A 314 5.22 5.40 -9.06
N ARG A 315 6.05 6.44 -9.13
CA ARG A 315 6.63 6.91 -10.40
C ARG A 315 7.60 5.89 -11.00
N MET A 316 8.46 5.30 -10.18
CA MET A 316 9.43 4.28 -10.59
C MET A 316 8.73 3.03 -11.11
N HIS A 317 7.65 2.58 -10.46
CA HIS A 317 6.80 1.48 -10.90
C HIS A 317 6.16 1.80 -12.25
N LEU A 318 5.49 2.94 -12.41
CA LEU A 318 4.88 3.34 -13.69
C LEU A 318 5.90 3.37 -14.83
N ARG A 319 7.12 3.84 -14.54
CA ARG A 319 8.21 3.94 -15.52
C ARG A 319 8.78 2.58 -15.91
N PHE A 320 8.98 1.67 -14.96
CA PHE A 320 9.81 0.48 -15.15
C PHE A 320 9.09 -0.87 -14.94
N GLN A 321 7.80 -0.89 -14.61
CA GLN A 321 7.00 -2.12 -14.42
C GLN A 321 7.06 -3.09 -15.60
N HIS A 322 7.35 -2.59 -16.80
CA HIS A 322 7.48 -3.40 -18.01
C HIS A 322 8.82 -4.18 -18.08
N VAL A 323 9.83 -3.77 -17.31
CA VAL A 323 11.18 -4.38 -17.27
C VAL A 323 11.44 -5.08 -15.94
N ALA A 324 10.91 -4.56 -14.83
CA ALA A 324 11.24 -5.02 -13.48
C ALA A 324 10.02 -5.10 -12.57
N LEU A 325 10.17 -5.91 -11.52
CA LEU A 325 9.32 -5.99 -10.34
C LEU A 325 10.03 -5.32 -9.17
N PHE A 326 9.26 -4.63 -8.32
CA PHE A 326 9.75 -3.88 -7.16
C PHE A 326 9.20 -4.47 -5.87
N PHE A 327 10.09 -4.69 -4.90
CA PHE A 327 9.79 -5.25 -3.59
C PHE A 327 10.35 -4.31 -2.53
N VAL A 328 9.50 -3.84 -1.62
CA VAL A 328 9.84 -2.67 -0.78
C VAL A 328 9.49 -2.95 0.67
N ASN A 329 10.35 -2.45 1.57
CA ASN A 329 10.01 -2.20 2.96
C ASN A 329 10.64 -0.88 3.42
N HIS A 330 10.60 -0.62 4.73
CA HIS A 330 11.14 0.61 5.32
C HIS A 330 12.66 0.77 5.18
N ASP A 331 13.40 -0.31 4.93
CA ASP A 331 14.86 -0.32 4.91
C ASP A 331 15.44 -0.56 3.51
N VAL A 332 14.71 -1.18 2.57
CA VAL A 332 15.20 -1.52 1.23
C VAL A 332 14.14 -1.39 0.13
N VAL A 333 14.64 -1.12 -1.09
CA VAL A 333 13.94 -1.32 -2.36
C VAL A 333 14.71 -2.37 -3.13
N ALA A 334 14.18 -3.58 -3.22
CA ALA A 334 14.73 -4.68 -4.00
C ALA A 334 14.07 -4.79 -5.37
N VAL A 335 14.85 -5.15 -6.38
CA VAL A 335 14.44 -5.19 -7.78
C VAL A 335 14.71 -6.57 -8.35
N ARG A 336 13.71 -7.11 -9.05
CA ARG A 336 13.83 -8.33 -9.84
C ARG A 336 13.47 -8.04 -11.29
N TRP A 337 14.37 -8.33 -12.19
CA TRP A 337 14.18 -8.24 -13.63
C TRP A 337 13.12 -9.24 -14.11
N LYS A 338 12.21 -8.79 -14.98
CA LYS A 338 11.26 -9.67 -15.66
C LYS A 338 12.04 -10.43 -16.74
N PRO A 339 12.11 -11.77 -16.73
CA PRO A 339 12.89 -12.52 -17.74
C PRO A 339 12.48 -12.21 -19.18
N THR A 340 11.18 -11.99 -19.39
CA THR A 340 10.60 -11.62 -20.69
C THR A 340 11.07 -10.27 -21.21
N ALA A 341 11.52 -9.37 -20.33
CA ALA A 341 12.02 -8.06 -20.74
C ALA A 341 13.35 -8.14 -21.50
N PHE A 342 14.12 -9.23 -21.32
CA PHE A 342 15.42 -9.43 -21.95
C PHE A 342 15.34 -10.14 -23.31
N LEU A 343 14.13 -10.52 -23.73
CA LEU A 343 13.91 -11.07 -25.06
C LEU A 343 13.81 -9.92 -26.09
N PRO A 344 14.37 -10.09 -27.31
CA PRO A 344 14.20 -9.10 -28.38
C PRO A 344 12.73 -8.79 -28.60
N SER A 345 12.33 -7.55 -28.31
CA SER A 345 10.95 -7.09 -28.43
C SER A 345 10.85 -5.95 -29.43
N ARG A 346 9.64 -5.70 -29.95
CA ARG A 346 9.40 -4.58 -30.88
C ARG A 346 9.86 -3.27 -30.22
N PHE A 347 10.70 -2.51 -30.90
CA PHE A 347 11.18 -1.23 -30.42
C PHE A 347 9.99 -0.26 -30.25
N ARG A 348 9.81 0.26 -29.04
CA ARG A 348 8.72 1.20 -28.71
C ARG A 348 9.33 2.56 -28.42
N VAL A 349 8.87 3.58 -29.14
CA VAL A 349 9.36 4.96 -28.98
C VAL A 349 9.21 5.45 -27.53
N LEU A 350 8.13 5.06 -26.84
CA LEU A 350 7.90 5.38 -25.42
C LEU A 350 9.00 4.86 -24.47
N HIS A 351 9.74 3.81 -24.87
CA HIS A 351 10.80 3.17 -24.10
C HIS A 351 12.19 3.32 -24.75
N ALA A 352 12.31 4.16 -25.79
CA ALA A 352 13.54 4.30 -26.56
C ALA A 352 14.76 4.67 -25.70
N THR A 353 14.57 5.46 -24.63
CA THR A 353 15.63 5.86 -23.68
C THR A 353 16.26 4.68 -22.93
N HIS A 354 15.57 3.55 -22.86
CA HIS A 354 15.98 2.37 -22.11
C HIS A 354 16.19 1.15 -23.00
N GLN A 355 16.09 1.28 -24.32
CA GLN A 355 16.25 0.19 -25.26
C GLN A 355 17.52 0.37 -26.09
N LEU A 356 18.28 -0.70 -26.25
CA LEU A 356 19.31 -0.82 -27.26
C LEU A 356 18.64 -1.40 -28.50
N ALA A 357 18.67 -0.67 -29.61
CA ALA A 357 18.20 -1.19 -30.89
C ALA A 357 19.15 -2.29 -31.35
N LEU A 358 18.59 -3.45 -31.69
CA LEU A 358 19.30 -4.53 -32.35
C LEU A 358 19.20 -4.29 -33.85
N SER A 359 20.34 -4.10 -34.51
CA SER A 359 20.40 -4.08 -35.97
C SER A 359 20.35 -5.52 -36.49
N ASP A 360 19.38 -5.87 -37.33
CA ASP A 360 19.23 -7.18 -37.98
C ASP A 360 20.27 -7.42 -39.11
N ASN A 361 21.52 -6.98 -38.92
CA ASN A 361 22.56 -7.08 -39.95
C ASN A 361 23.16 -8.49 -40.11
N LEU A 362 22.63 -9.52 -39.42
CA LEU A 362 23.20 -10.87 -39.43
C LEU A 362 22.26 -11.96 -39.97
N LEU A 363 21.02 -11.65 -40.39
CA LEU A 363 20.10 -12.63 -40.97
C LEU A 363 19.36 -12.07 -42.20
N SER A 364 20.05 -12.19 -43.34
CA SER A 364 19.54 -12.40 -44.71
C SER A 364 18.58 -11.38 -45.36
N ASN A 365 19.03 -10.89 -46.52
CA ASN A 365 18.29 -10.76 -47.78
C ASN A 365 16.80 -11.22 -47.73
N ALA A 366 15.87 -10.31 -47.47
CA ALA A 366 14.49 -10.39 -47.98
C ALA A 366 13.75 -9.09 -47.66
N GLU A 367 12.91 -8.66 -48.61
CA GLU A 367 12.01 -7.50 -48.57
C GLU A 367 10.87 -7.66 -47.52
N GLN A 368 11.21 -7.79 -46.24
CA GLN A 368 10.25 -7.74 -45.15
C GLN A 368 10.49 -6.49 -44.32
N GLN A 369 9.44 -5.69 -44.08
CA GLN A 369 9.46 -4.50 -43.23
C GLN A 369 10.32 -4.73 -41.98
N GLU A 370 11.49 -4.08 -41.91
CA GLU A 370 12.42 -4.15 -40.79
C GLU A 370 11.75 -3.61 -39.53
N THR A 371 11.14 -4.51 -38.75
CA THR A 371 10.69 -4.15 -37.41
C THR A 371 11.92 -4.08 -36.52
N VAL A 372 12.42 -2.88 -36.26
CA VAL A 372 13.52 -2.67 -35.30
C VAL A 372 13.14 -3.33 -33.97
N ARG A 373 13.99 -4.26 -33.52
CA ARG A 373 13.85 -4.89 -32.21
C ARG A 373 14.80 -4.21 -31.22
N GLY A 374 14.50 -4.32 -29.94
CA GLY A 374 15.37 -3.82 -28.90
C GLY A 374 15.36 -4.66 -27.64
N ILE A 375 16.43 -4.50 -26.88
CA ILE A 375 16.61 -5.08 -25.54
C ILE A 375 16.89 -3.98 -24.52
N PRO A 376 16.53 -4.16 -23.24
CA PRO A 376 16.79 -3.15 -22.21
C PRO A 376 18.28 -2.87 -21.99
N GLN A 377 18.65 -1.60 -21.90
CA GLN A 377 19.96 -1.15 -21.44
C GLN A 377 19.99 -1.13 -19.91
N VAL A 378 20.36 -2.26 -19.30
CA VAL A 378 20.31 -2.45 -17.83
C VAL A 378 21.01 -1.33 -17.06
N LEU A 379 22.21 -0.94 -17.48
CA LEU A 379 22.98 0.09 -16.78
C LEU A 379 22.29 1.46 -16.81
N THR A 380 21.72 1.84 -17.96
CA THR A 380 20.95 3.08 -18.13
C THR A 380 19.69 3.07 -17.27
N VAL A 381 18.98 1.95 -17.26
CA VAL A 381 17.79 1.75 -16.41
C VAL A 381 18.17 1.88 -14.93
N LEU A 382 19.23 1.22 -14.49
CA LEU A 382 19.70 1.27 -13.10
C LEU A 382 20.18 2.67 -12.69
N GLN A 383 20.84 3.39 -13.60
CA GLN A 383 21.25 4.77 -13.35
C GLN A 383 20.05 5.69 -13.16
N GLU A 384 19.00 5.53 -13.97
CA GLU A 384 17.75 6.30 -13.81
C GLU A 384 17.01 5.92 -12.52
N MET A 385 16.90 4.62 -12.20
CA MET A 385 16.33 4.17 -10.92
C MET A 385 17.06 4.79 -9.72
N LYS A 386 18.40 4.78 -9.73
CA LYS A 386 19.23 5.41 -8.69
C LYS A 386 19.02 6.93 -8.63
N ALA A 387 18.86 7.59 -9.77
CA ALA A 387 18.59 9.02 -9.84
C ALA A 387 17.19 9.37 -9.29
N MET A 388 16.18 8.55 -9.55
CA MET A 388 14.83 8.74 -8.99
C MET A 388 14.82 8.58 -7.46
N LEU A 389 15.60 7.62 -6.94
CA LEU A 389 15.75 7.37 -5.50
C LEU A 389 16.82 8.28 -4.83
N HIS A 390 17.27 9.32 -5.52
CA HIS A 390 18.33 10.20 -5.04
C HIS A 390 17.97 10.84 -3.69
N GLY A 391 18.92 10.80 -2.75
CA GLY A 391 18.74 11.31 -1.39
C GLY A 391 17.98 10.35 -0.44
N LEU A 392 17.41 9.26 -0.96
CA LEU A 392 16.78 8.21 -0.14
C LEU A 392 17.66 6.96 0.02
N VAL A 393 18.64 6.74 -0.86
CA VAL A 393 19.48 5.53 -0.89
C VAL A 393 20.85 5.79 -0.26
N ASP A 394 21.23 4.93 0.67
CA ASP A 394 22.55 4.91 1.33
C ASP A 394 23.57 4.08 0.52
N ARG A 395 23.20 2.84 0.17
CA ARG A 395 24.06 1.92 -0.60
C ARG A 395 23.26 1.13 -1.62
N VAL A 396 23.93 0.68 -2.68
CA VAL A 396 23.35 -0.17 -3.73
C VAL A 396 24.16 -1.45 -3.82
N GLU A 397 23.48 -2.59 -3.80
CA GLU A 397 24.04 -3.93 -3.96
C GLU A 397 23.54 -4.51 -5.28
N LEU A 398 24.47 -4.98 -6.12
CA LEU A 398 24.19 -5.70 -7.37
C LEU A 398 24.55 -7.17 -7.14
N LYS A 399 23.67 -8.09 -7.52
CA LYS A 399 23.86 -9.54 -7.33
C LYS A 399 24.09 -10.29 -8.62
#